data_AF-A0A2T2T5C0-F1
#
_entry.id   AF-A0A2T2T5C0-F1
#
_cell.length_a   1.000
_cell.length_b   1.000
_cell.length_c   1.000
_cell.angle_alpha   90.00
_cell.angle_beta   90.00
_cell.angle_gamma   90.00
#
_symmetry.space_group_name_H-M   'P 1'
#
loop_
_entity.id
_entity.type
_entity.pdbx_description
1 polymer ?
#
loop_
_entity_poly.entity_id
_entity_poly.type
_entity_poly.pdbx_seq_one_letter_code
_entity_poly.pdbx_strand_id
1 'polypeptide(L)'
;MTQGPSRALPARRTAAAHSANTRRPPRSRTPPLPHSHAVAVQILTAGGTIDKLYFDARSEYEVGEPQIGKILREAGVTVDYDVEVVLQKDSLDLTDADRRRLAERAARTGARQVLITHGTDTMVRTARTLEDALHSEGGAAPDKTVVLVGSLSPARFKSSDAVFNIGFATAAVQTLPPGVYLAMNGQVFRPGDVRKNHEANRFERPDAPEER
;
A
#
# COMPACT_ATOMS: atom_id res chain seq x y z
N MET A 1 44.20 -54.82 39.32
CA MET A 1 44.49 -53.39 39.10
C MET A 1 44.44 -53.11 37.59
N THR A 2 43.34 -52.47 37.15
CA THR A 2 43.09 -51.57 36.01
C THR A 2 43.79 -51.64 34.62
N GLN A 3 42.89 -51.70 33.61
CA GLN A 3 42.81 -51.04 32.26
C GLN A 3 43.39 -51.70 30.97
N GLY A 4 42.55 -51.72 29.91
CA GLY A 4 42.66 -52.41 28.59
C GLY A 4 43.44 -51.65 27.50
N PRO A 5 43.03 -51.57 26.20
CA PRO A 5 42.03 -52.29 25.36
C PRO A 5 42.60 -52.80 23.99
N SER A 6 41.81 -53.40 23.07
CA SER A 6 42.02 -53.28 21.60
C SER A 6 40.86 -53.81 20.72
N ARG A 7 40.63 -53.13 19.59
CA ARG A 7 39.58 -53.26 18.55
C ARG A 7 39.95 -54.26 17.43
N ALA A 8 38.96 -54.85 16.74
CA ALA A 8 38.70 -54.67 15.28
C ALA A 8 37.57 -55.57 14.70
N LEU A 9 36.92 -55.03 13.66
CA LEU A 9 35.73 -55.38 12.83
C LEU A 9 35.86 -56.64 11.91
N PRO A 10 34.93 -56.94 10.94
CA PRO A 10 33.45 -57.01 10.92
C PRO A 10 32.91 -58.22 10.11
N ALA A 11 31.57 -58.36 9.99
CA ALA A 11 30.80 -58.55 8.74
C ALA A 11 29.53 -59.40 8.92
N ARG A 12 28.37 -58.88 8.51
CA ARG A 12 27.24 -59.69 8.05
C ARG A 12 26.35 -58.89 7.07
N ARG A 13 26.31 -59.36 5.83
CA ARG A 13 25.21 -59.21 4.84
C ARG A 13 24.21 -60.36 5.10
N THR A 14 22.92 -60.40 4.76
CA THR A 14 21.94 -59.59 4.01
C THR A 14 20.60 -60.31 4.18
N ALA A 15 19.46 -59.60 4.21
CA ALA A 15 18.20 -60.01 3.56
C ALA A 15 17.19 -58.85 3.59
N ALA A 16 16.45 -58.73 2.48
CA ALA A 16 15.59 -57.61 2.12
C ALA A 16 14.18 -57.68 2.72
N ALA A 17 13.56 -56.53 2.91
CA ALA A 17 12.10 -56.37 2.86
C ALA A 17 11.76 -54.98 2.34
N HIS A 18 10.99 -54.94 1.25
CA HIS A 18 10.41 -53.74 0.65
C HIS A 18 9.41 -53.10 1.62
N SER A 19 9.50 -51.79 1.86
CA SER A 19 8.41 -51.01 2.45
C SER A 19 8.11 -49.80 1.56
N ALA A 20 6.90 -49.80 1.02
CA ALA A 20 6.39 -48.80 0.12
C ALA A 20 6.30 -47.44 0.80
N ASN A 21 6.94 -46.45 0.18
CA ASN A 21 6.86 -45.04 0.55
C ASN A 21 5.50 -44.47 0.13
N THR A 22 4.50 -44.51 1.01
CA THR A 22 3.24 -43.78 0.81
C THR A 22 3.44 -42.32 1.19
N ARG A 23 3.85 -41.53 0.19
CA ARG A 23 3.81 -40.05 0.24
C ARG A 23 2.39 -39.60 0.58
N ARG A 24 2.24 -39.03 1.77
CA ARG A 24 1.05 -38.29 2.19
C ARG A 24 0.81 -37.13 1.20
N PRO A 25 -0.39 -36.97 0.62
CA PRO A 25 -0.63 -35.88 -0.32
C PRO A 25 -0.48 -34.52 0.40
N PRO A 26 -0.03 -33.47 -0.29
CA PRO A 26 0.01 -32.14 0.29
C PRO A 26 -1.42 -31.76 0.70
N ARG A 27 -1.60 -31.28 1.93
CA ARG A 27 -2.87 -30.70 2.38
C ARG A 27 -3.25 -29.62 1.37
N SER A 28 -4.33 -29.83 0.64
CA SER A 28 -4.96 -28.78 -0.16
C SER A 28 -5.23 -27.61 0.78
N ARG A 29 -4.50 -26.52 0.60
CA ARG A 29 -4.88 -25.24 1.20
C ARG A 29 -6.09 -24.77 0.41
N THR A 30 -7.26 -25.26 0.81
CA THR A 30 -8.53 -24.63 0.43
C THR A 30 -8.35 -23.13 0.72
N PRO A 31 -8.58 -22.23 -0.27
CA PRO A 31 -8.64 -20.82 0.04
C PRO A 31 -9.73 -20.61 1.10
N PRO A 32 -9.52 -19.73 2.10
CA PRO A 32 -10.54 -19.50 3.10
C PRO A 32 -11.83 -19.06 2.42
N LEU A 33 -12.95 -19.60 2.89
CA LEU A 33 -14.30 -19.22 2.46
C LEU A 33 -14.52 -17.71 2.73
N PRO A 34 -15.36 -17.02 1.95
CA PRO A 34 -15.60 -15.59 2.14
C PRO A 34 -16.31 -15.39 3.47
N HIS A 35 -15.57 -14.91 4.47
CA HIS A 35 -16.17 -14.35 5.66
C HIS A 35 -16.62 -12.92 5.32
N SER A 36 -17.86 -12.61 5.65
CA SER A 36 -18.42 -11.25 5.66
C SER A 36 -17.78 -10.40 6.76
N HIS A 37 -16.45 -10.25 6.73
CA HIS A 37 -15.73 -9.32 7.58
C HIS A 37 -15.66 -7.98 6.85
N ALA A 38 -16.12 -6.92 7.53
CA ALA A 38 -15.83 -5.57 7.08
C ALA A 38 -14.31 -5.43 6.93
N VAL A 39 -13.85 -5.12 5.73
CA VAL A 39 -12.43 -4.91 5.42
C VAL A 39 -11.89 -3.85 6.38
N ALA A 40 -10.75 -4.11 7.04
CA ALA A 40 -10.17 -3.18 8.00
C ALA A 40 -9.67 -1.90 7.30
N VAL A 41 -8.94 -2.06 6.19
CA VAL A 41 -8.44 -0.94 5.37
C VAL A 41 -8.92 -1.05 3.92
N GLN A 42 -9.71 -0.08 3.47
CA GLN A 42 -10.00 0.05 2.03
C GLN A 42 -8.86 0.78 1.34
N ILE A 43 -8.30 0.19 0.29
CA ILE A 43 -7.32 0.85 -0.58
C ILE A 43 -8.04 1.26 -1.86
N LEU A 44 -7.97 2.55 -2.20
CA LEU A 44 -8.50 3.10 -3.45
C LEU A 44 -7.33 3.59 -4.31
N THR A 45 -7.31 3.23 -5.58
CA THR A 45 -6.21 3.64 -6.47
C THR A 45 -6.70 4.65 -7.49
N ALA A 46 -5.95 5.73 -7.63
CA ALA A 46 -6.19 6.75 -8.66
C ALA A 46 -5.20 6.66 -9.85
N GLY A 47 -4.15 5.85 -9.69
CA GLY A 47 -3.00 5.79 -10.59
C GLY A 47 -1.85 6.71 -10.13
N GLY A 48 -1.24 7.39 -11.10
CA GLY A 48 -0.08 8.26 -10.88
C GLY A 48 1.26 7.52 -10.84
N THR A 49 2.30 8.22 -10.41
CA THR A 49 3.70 7.76 -10.50
C THR A 49 3.96 6.38 -9.89
N ILE A 50 3.26 6.00 -8.80
CA ILE A 50 3.40 4.66 -8.17
C ILE A 50 3.18 3.55 -9.20
N ASP A 51 2.14 3.69 -10.02
CA ASP A 51 1.67 2.68 -10.96
C ASP A 51 2.18 2.92 -12.39
N LYS A 52 3.04 3.93 -12.59
CA LYS A 52 3.54 4.32 -13.91
C LYS A 52 4.37 3.22 -14.56
N LEU A 53 4.05 2.92 -15.82
CA LEU A 53 4.83 2.06 -16.71
C LEU A 53 5.60 2.95 -17.69
N TYR A 54 6.92 2.77 -17.77
CA TYR A 54 7.71 3.29 -18.89
C TYR A 54 8.04 2.08 -19.77
N PHE A 55 7.47 2.01 -20.97
CA PHE A 55 7.72 0.88 -21.87
C PHE A 55 8.97 1.04 -22.73
N ASP A 56 9.43 2.26 -23.01
CA ASP A 56 10.76 2.58 -23.54
C ASP A 56 10.94 4.11 -23.63
N ALA A 57 12.11 4.57 -24.12
CA ALA A 57 12.49 5.99 -24.23
C ALA A 57 11.63 6.83 -25.20
N ARG A 58 10.63 6.22 -25.86
CA ARG A 58 9.69 6.92 -26.78
C ARG A 58 8.21 6.66 -26.46
N SER A 59 7.91 5.90 -25.40
CA SER A 59 6.53 5.50 -25.09
C SER A 59 5.72 6.63 -24.45
N GLU A 60 4.45 6.72 -24.85
CA GLU A 60 3.42 7.53 -24.22
C GLU A 60 3.24 7.13 -22.74
N TYR A 61 2.81 8.08 -21.91
CA TYR A 61 2.56 7.87 -20.49
C TYR A 61 1.42 6.87 -20.29
N GLU A 62 1.69 5.72 -19.68
CA GLU A 62 0.67 4.75 -19.29
C GLU A 62 0.73 4.44 -17.79
N VAL A 63 -0.43 4.52 -17.13
CA VAL A 63 -0.60 4.01 -15.76
C VAL A 63 -0.93 2.53 -15.86
N GLY A 64 -0.20 1.67 -15.16
CA GLY A 64 -0.39 0.22 -15.14
C GLY A 64 -1.31 -0.28 -14.03
N GLU A 65 -1.31 -1.60 -13.83
CA GLU A 65 -1.99 -2.24 -12.70
C GLU A 65 -1.47 -1.73 -11.35
N PRO A 66 -2.32 -1.61 -10.32
CA PRO A 66 -1.90 -1.17 -8.99
C PRO A 66 -0.76 -2.00 -8.40
N GLN A 67 0.35 -1.34 -8.06
CA GLN A 67 1.51 -2.01 -7.47
C GLN A 67 1.35 -2.23 -5.95
N ILE A 68 0.49 -1.45 -5.29
CA ILE A 68 0.33 -1.49 -3.83
C ILE A 68 -0.02 -2.89 -3.30
N GLY A 69 -0.90 -3.63 -3.99
CA GLY A 69 -1.27 -4.97 -3.56
C GLY A 69 -0.10 -5.94 -3.53
N LYS A 70 0.83 -5.83 -4.49
CA LYS A 70 2.07 -6.62 -4.52
C LYS A 70 3.03 -6.19 -3.41
N ILE A 71 3.23 -4.87 -3.27
CA ILE A 71 4.13 -4.29 -2.27
C ILE A 71 3.74 -4.72 -0.85
N LEU A 72 2.45 -4.63 -0.50
CA LEU A 72 1.95 -5.02 0.82
C LEU A 72 2.16 -6.52 1.10
N ARG A 73 1.94 -7.39 0.11
CA ARG A 73 2.21 -8.84 0.24
C ARG A 73 3.69 -9.12 0.45
N GLU A 74 4.58 -8.50 -0.33
CA GLU A 74 6.02 -8.70 -0.22
C GLU A 74 6.59 -8.14 1.10
N ALA A 75 6.02 -7.05 1.62
CA ALA A 75 6.35 -6.49 2.93
C ALA A 75 5.80 -7.31 4.11
N GLY A 76 4.99 -8.34 3.86
CA GLY A 76 4.42 -9.19 4.91
C GLY A 76 3.34 -8.48 5.74
N VAL A 77 2.61 -7.53 5.15
CA VAL A 77 1.52 -6.83 5.83
C VAL A 77 0.38 -7.80 6.13
N THR A 78 -0.07 -7.83 7.39
CA THR A 78 -1.08 -8.79 7.88
C THR A 78 -2.45 -8.17 8.18
N VAL A 79 -2.60 -6.86 8.06
CA VAL A 79 -3.93 -6.21 8.21
C VAL A 79 -4.80 -6.62 7.02
N ASP A 80 -6.09 -6.86 7.25
CA ASP A 80 -7.03 -7.14 6.18
C ASP A 80 -7.26 -5.87 5.33
N TYR A 81 -7.03 -5.99 4.03
CA TYR A 81 -7.24 -4.89 3.09
C TYR A 81 -7.89 -5.39 1.80
N ASP A 82 -8.59 -4.48 1.14
CA ASP A 82 -9.13 -4.67 -0.20
C ASP A 82 -8.65 -3.54 -1.12
N VAL A 83 -8.35 -3.86 -2.38
CA VAL A 83 -7.82 -2.90 -3.35
C VAL A 83 -8.87 -2.68 -4.43
N GLU A 84 -9.40 -1.46 -4.50
CA GLU A 84 -10.32 -1.03 -5.55
C GLU A 84 -9.63 -0.04 -6.48
N VAL A 85 -9.66 -0.34 -7.79
CA VAL A 85 -9.25 0.61 -8.82
C VAL A 85 -10.38 1.57 -9.10
N VAL A 86 -10.26 2.81 -8.62
CA VAL A 86 -11.27 3.86 -8.87
C VAL A 86 -10.94 4.61 -10.15
N LEU A 87 -9.66 4.93 -10.35
CA LEU A 87 -9.12 5.61 -11.52
C LEU A 87 -7.73 5.07 -11.86
N GLN A 88 -7.29 5.32 -13.08
CA GLN A 88 -5.99 4.92 -13.59
C GLN A 88 -5.47 6.04 -14.51
N LYS A 89 -5.15 7.20 -13.92
CA LYS A 89 -4.80 8.45 -14.64
C LYS A 89 -3.53 9.09 -14.08
N ASP A 90 -2.87 9.94 -14.89
CA ASP A 90 -1.92 10.90 -14.33
C ASP A 90 -2.68 11.88 -13.43
N SER A 91 -2.06 12.32 -12.33
CA SER A 91 -2.66 13.31 -11.45
C SER A 91 -2.91 14.66 -12.13
N LEU A 92 -2.12 15.03 -13.13
CA LEU A 92 -2.31 16.24 -13.92
C LEU A 92 -3.57 16.18 -14.80
N ASP A 93 -4.00 14.97 -15.19
CA ASP A 93 -5.21 14.75 -16.00
C ASP A 93 -6.47 14.52 -15.16
N LEU A 94 -6.35 14.53 -13.83
CA LEU A 94 -7.50 14.36 -12.94
C LEU A 94 -8.37 15.61 -12.93
N THR A 95 -9.65 15.40 -13.26
CA THR A 95 -10.70 16.43 -13.19
C THR A 95 -11.32 16.52 -11.80
N ASP A 96 -12.08 17.58 -11.54
CA ASP A 96 -12.85 17.69 -10.29
C ASP A 96 -13.90 16.56 -10.15
N ALA A 97 -14.45 16.07 -11.26
CA ALA A 97 -15.36 14.93 -11.26
C ALA A 97 -14.63 13.64 -10.82
N ASP A 98 -13.38 13.45 -11.26
CA ASP A 98 -12.55 12.32 -10.82
C ASP A 98 -12.27 12.39 -9.31
N ARG A 99 -11.96 13.58 -8.77
CA ARG A 99 -11.72 13.79 -7.33
C ARG A 99 -12.97 13.56 -6.50
N ARG A 100 -14.13 14.03 -6.97
CA ARG A 100 -15.43 13.73 -6.34
C ARG A 100 -15.71 12.23 -6.35
N ARG A 101 -15.44 11.53 -7.45
CA ARG A 101 -15.61 10.07 -7.52
C ARG A 101 -14.76 9.36 -6.45
N LEU A 102 -13.50 9.75 -6.26
CA LEU A 102 -12.66 9.22 -5.17
C LEU A 102 -13.29 9.49 -3.79
N ALA A 103 -13.72 10.72 -3.53
CA ALA A 103 -14.34 11.10 -2.26
C ALA A 103 -15.62 10.31 -1.98
N GLU A 104 -16.47 10.14 -2.99
CA GLU A 104 -17.67 9.34 -2.87
C GLU A 104 -17.37 7.85 -2.61
N ARG A 105 -16.35 7.27 -3.25
CA ARG A 105 -15.95 5.88 -2.97
C ARG A 105 -15.41 5.74 -1.54
N ALA A 106 -14.60 6.70 -1.08
CA ALA A 106 -14.09 6.74 0.29
C ALA A 106 -15.23 6.88 1.33
N ALA A 107 -16.27 7.67 1.01
CA ALA A 107 -17.45 7.79 1.85
C ALA A 107 -18.28 6.48 1.89
N ARG A 108 -18.51 5.87 0.73
CA ARG A 108 -19.42 4.71 0.58
C ARG A 108 -18.85 3.38 1.03
N THR A 109 -17.53 3.20 1.08
CA THR A 109 -16.94 1.96 1.62
C THR A 109 -17.34 1.77 3.09
N GLY A 110 -17.54 0.52 3.51
CA GLY A 110 -17.82 0.19 4.91
C GLY A 110 -16.59 0.34 5.84
N ALA A 111 -15.39 0.47 5.27
CA ALA A 111 -14.16 0.64 6.04
C ALA A 111 -14.06 2.05 6.64
N ARG A 112 -13.59 2.14 7.89
CA ARG A 112 -13.26 3.43 8.54
C ARG A 112 -11.89 3.95 8.15
N GLN A 113 -11.00 3.07 7.75
CA GLN A 113 -9.63 3.40 7.34
C GLN A 113 -9.55 3.29 5.82
N VAL A 114 -9.17 4.38 5.17
CA VAL A 114 -9.08 4.45 3.71
C VAL A 114 -7.69 4.94 3.31
N LEU A 115 -6.97 4.13 2.54
CA LEU A 115 -5.68 4.49 1.96
C LEU A 115 -5.86 4.76 0.46
N ILE A 116 -5.36 5.88 -0.03
CA ILE A 116 -5.52 6.27 -1.44
C ILE A 116 -4.15 6.39 -2.09
N THR A 117 -3.86 5.57 -3.11
CA THR A 117 -2.68 5.77 -3.96
C THR A 117 -2.98 6.80 -5.04
N HIS A 118 -2.10 7.78 -5.20
CA HIS A 118 -2.34 8.94 -6.06
C HIS A 118 -1.03 9.51 -6.62
N GLY A 119 -1.08 10.11 -7.82
CA GLY A 119 0.05 10.87 -8.38
C GLY A 119 0.33 12.17 -7.62
N THR A 120 1.59 12.60 -7.58
CA THR A 120 2.00 13.62 -6.59
C THR A 120 1.63 15.05 -6.94
N ASP A 121 1.44 15.38 -8.21
CA ASP A 121 1.33 16.78 -8.66
C ASP A 121 0.03 17.44 -8.20
N THR A 122 -1.09 16.73 -8.24
CA THR A 122 -2.40 17.26 -7.80
C THR A 122 -2.94 16.62 -6.52
N MET A 123 -2.14 15.82 -5.82
CA MET A 123 -2.56 15.10 -4.61
C MET A 123 -3.15 16.03 -3.54
N VAL A 124 -2.56 17.20 -3.32
CA VAL A 124 -3.05 18.20 -2.35
C VAL A 124 -4.46 18.67 -2.70
N ARG A 125 -4.77 18.84 -4.01
CA ARG A 125 -6.11 19.23 -4.45
C ARG A 125 -7.14 18.14 -4.17
N THR A 126 -6.80 16.88 -4.46
CA THR A 126 -7.65 15.74 -4.12
C THR A 126 -7.88 15.63 -2.62
N ALA A 127 -6.84 15.83 -1.81
CA ALA A 127 -6.93 15.78 -0.35
C ALA A 127 -7.90 16.84 0.19
N ARG A 128 -7.88 18.06 -0.36
CA ARG A 128 -8.86 19.11 0.00
C ARG A 128 -10.28 18.73 -0.38
N THR A 129 -10.50 18.21 -1.60
CA THR A 129 -11.83 17.72 -2.02
C THR A 129 -12.36 16.61 -1.11
N LEU A 130 -11.49 15.71 -0.64
CA LEU A 130 -11.84 14.68 0.33
C LEU A 130 -12.21 15.28 1.69
N GLU A 131 -11.43 16.25 2.18
CA GLU A 131 -11.67 16.94 3.46
C GLU A 131 -13.03 17.64 3.45
N ASP A 132 -13.30 18.40 2.38
CA ASP A 132 -14.58 19.10 2.17
C ASP A 132 -15.76 18.12 2.13
N ALA A 133 -15.61 16.97 1.47
CA ALA A 133 -16.69 16.00 1.30
C ALA A 133 -16.98 15.13 2.54
N LEU A 134 -15.95 14.81 3.33
CA LEU A 134 -16.03 13.81 4.39
C LEU A 134 -16.18 14.42 5.79
N HIS A 135 -15.57 15.57 6.05
CA HIS A 135 -15.38 16.08 7.43
C HIS A 135 -15.83 17.53 7.66
N SER A 136 -16.39 18.20 6.64
CA SER A 136 -17.09 19.47 6.85
C SER A 136 -18.39 19.29 7.65
N GLU A 137 -18.95 20.36 8.21
CA GLU A 137 -20.27 20.29 8.85
C GLU A 137 -21.33 19.83 7.83
N GLY A 138 -21.95 18.68 8.08
CA GLY A 138 -22.85 18.01 7.14
C GLY A 138 -22.17 17.00 6.19
N GLY A 139 -20.88 16.72 6.38
CA GLY A 139 -20.11 15.75 5.60
C GLY A 139 -20.64 14.32 5.71
N ALA A 140 -20.36 13.52 4.68
CA ALA A 140 -20.99 12.21 4.50
C ALA A 140 -20.47 11.12 5.47
N ALA A 141 -19.27 11.30 6.05
CA ALA A 141 -18.64 10.27 6.89
C ALA A 141 -17.51 10.85 7.80
N PRO A 142 -17.86 11.63 8.83
CA PRO A 142 -16.88 12.36 9.65
C PRO A 142 -15.98 11.46 10.52
N ASP A 143 -16.31 10.17 10.69
CA ASP A 143 -15.56 9.21 11.51
C ASP A 143 -14.46 8.43 10.76
N LYS A 144 -14.22 8.75 9.48
CA LYS A 144 -13.22 8.07 8.65
C LYS A 144 -11.83 8.68 8.78
N THR A 145 -10.81 7.83 8.67
CA THR A 145 -9.41 8.24 8.50
C THR A 145 -9.00 7.95 7.07
N VAL A 146 -8.67 9.00 6.33
CA VAL A 146 -8.25 8.90 4.92
C VAL A 146 -6.81 9.37 4.79
N VAL A 147 -5.94 8.52 4.25
CA VAL A 147 -4.54 8.88 3.99
C VAL A 147 -4.28 8.76 2.49
N LEU A 148 -3.77 9.83 1.88
CA LEU A 148 -3.26 9.82 0.52
C LEU A 148 -1.75 9.56 0.53
N VAL A 149 -1.29 8.76 -0.42
CA VAL A 149 0.12 8.42 -0.60
C VAL A 149 0.46 8.37 -2.09
N GLY A 150 1.69 8.77 -2.41
CA GLY A 150 2.25 8.72 -3.75
C GLY A 150 3.68 8.21 -3.70
N SER A 151 4.35 8.29 -4.85
CA SER A 151 5.79 8.12 -4.93
C SER A 151 6.36 9.14 -5.90
N LEU A 152 7.60 9.55 -5.64
CA LEU A 152 8.36 10.45 -6.49
C LEU A 152 9.05 9.69 -7.62
N SER A 153 9.24 8.38 -7.44
CA SER A 153 9.76 7.44 -8.45
C SER A 153 8.81 6.25 -8.64
N PRO A 154 8.67 5.70 -9.86
CA PRO A 154 7.81 4.54 -10.09
C PRO A 154 8.18 3.34 -9.22
N ALA A 155 7.18 2.60 -8.74
CA ALA A 155 7.39 1.51 -7.79
C ALA A 155 8.24 0.36 -8.35
N ARG A 156 8.29 0.20 -9.67
CA ARG A 156 9.09 -0.83 -10.35
C ARG A 156 10.61 -0.58 -10.29
N PHE A 157 11.05 0.63 -9.93
CA PHE A 157 12.47 0.95 -9.85
C PHE A 157 13.06 0.46 -8.52
N LYS A 158 14.26 -0.15 -8.57
CA LYS A 158 14.93 -0.73 -7.39
C LYS A 158 15.15 0.25 -6.23
N SER A 159 15.29 1.54 -6.53
CA SER A 159 15.49 2.63 -5.56
C SER A 159 14.24 3.50 -5.36
N SER A 160 13.05 2.96 -5.63
CA SER A 160 11.79 3.70 -5.48
C SER A 160 11.47 3.98 -4.01
N ASP A 161 10.94 5.18 -3.76
CA ASP A 161 10.38 5.59 -2.47
C ASP A 161 9.00 4.96 -2.20
N ALA A 162 8.39 4.28 -3.18
CA ALA A 162 7.04 3.72 -3.06
C ALA A 162 6.89 2.72 -1.91
N VAL A 163 7.85 1.80 -1.73
CA VAL A 163 7.77 0.78 -0.67
C VAL A 163 7.74 1.43 0.72
N PHE A 164 8.63 2.41 0.95
CA PHE A 164 8.67 3.15 2.20
C PHE A 164 7.40 3.98 2.40
N ASN A 165 7.00 4.76 1.41
CA ASN A 165 5.81 5.63 1.51
C ASN A 165 4.55 4.80 1.77
N ILE A 166 4.37 3.66 1.10
CA ILE A 166 3.23 2.77 1.32
C ILE A 166 3.25 2.21 2.74
N GLY A 167 4.39 1.67 3.21
CA GLY A 167 4.49 1.16 4.58
C GLY A 167 4.20 2.23 5.63
N PHE A 168 4.72 3.44 5.41
CA PHE A 168 4.47 4.60 6.27
C PHE A 168 2.99 5.02 6.26
N ALA A 169 2.36 5.07 5.09
CA ALA A 169 0.94 5.43 4.96
C ALA A 169 0.01 4.35 5.52
N THR A 170 0.36 3.07 5.40
CA THR A 170 -0.34 1.95 6.04
C THR A 170 -0.30 2.05 7.55
N ALA A 171 0.82 2.48 8.15
CA ALA A 171 0.84 2.77 9.58
C ALA A 171 -0.02 4.00 9.92
N ALA A 172 0.15 5.10 9.17
CA ALA A 172 -0.56 6.35 9.40
C ALA A 172 -2.09 6.18 9.39
N VAL A 173 -2.66 5.47 8.41
CA VAL A 173 -4.12 5.28 8.31
C VAL A 173 -4.69 4.47 9.48
N GLN A 174 -3.88 3.64 10.12
CA GLN A 174 -4.30 2.83 11.27
C GLN A 174 -4.20 3.58 12.60
N THR A 175 -3.29 4.57 12.71
CA THR A 175 -2.96 5.21 13.99
C THR A 175 -3.47 6.64 14.12
N LEU A 176 -3.76 7.32 13.02
CA LEU A 176 -4.26 8.70 13.05
C LEU A 176 -5.75 8.75 13.44
N PRO A 177 -6.19 9.84 14.08
CA PRO A 177 -7.61 10.07 14.31
C PRO A 177 -8.34 10.37 12.99
N PRO A 178 -9.69 10.30 12.97
CA PRO A 178 -10.49 10.67 11.82
C PRO A 178 -10.07 12.02 11.20
N GLY A 179 -10.05 12.06 9.87
CA GLY A 179 -9.57 13.19 9.08
C GLY A 179 -8.86 12.75 7.81
N VAL A 180 -8.49 13.74 6.97
CA VAL A 180 -7.76 13.52 5.73
C VAL A 180 -6.30 13.94 5.89
N TYR A 181 -5.40 13.10 5.39
CA TYR A 181 -3.96 13.32 5.53
C TYR A 181 -3.21 12.96 4.24
N LEU A 182 -2.01 13.52 4.09
CA LEU A 182 -1.03 13.10 3.10
C LEU A 182 0.18 12.51 3.83
N ALA A 183 0.63 11.33 3.43
CA ALA A 183 1.79 10.66 3.99
C ALA A 183 2.90 10.56 2.94
N MET A 184 3.84 11.51 2.97
CA MET A 184 4.91 11.66 1.98
C MET A 184 6.21 12.12 2.66
N ASN A 185 7.36 11.75 2.10
CA ASN A 185 8.67 12.21 2.59
C ASN A 185 8.92 11.92 4.09
N GLY A 186 8.35 10.83 4.64
CA GLY A 186 8.47 10.46 6.04
C GLY A 186 7.69 11.36 7.01
N GLN A 187 6.76 12.17 6.50
CA GLN A 187 5.96 13.11 7.30
C GLN A 187 4.47 12.95 6.97
N VAL A 188 3.63 13.23 7.97
CA VAL A 188 2.19 13.37 7.80
C VAL A 188 1.83 14.85 7.71
N PHE A 189 0.98 15.18 6.76
CA PHE A 189 0.47 16.52 6.51
C PHE A 189 -1.05 16.54 6.46
N ARG A 190 -1.65 17.69 6.76
CA ARG A 190 -3.06 17.98 6.47
C ARG A 190 -3.18 18.71 5.12
N PRO A 191 -4.35 18.68 4.46
CA PRO A 191 -4.52 19.31 3.15
C PRO A 191 -4.31 20.83 3.16
N GLY A 192 -4.53 21.47 4.31
CA GLY A 192 -4.35 22.91 4.53
C GLY A 192 -2.90 23.37 4.75
N ASP A 193 -1.99 22.51 5.23
CA ASP A 193 -0.65 22.90 5.67
C ASP A 193 0.49 22.32 4.81
N VAL A 194 0.21 21.96 3.54
CA VAL A 194 1.19 21.32 2.65
C VAL A 194 1.12 21.81 1.22
N ARG A 195 2.26 21.79 0.54
CA ARG A 195 2.37 21.94 -0.92
C ARG A 195 3.33 20.93 -1.53
N LYS A 196 3.14 20.64 -2.82
CA LYS A 196 4.14 19.95 -3.65
C LYS A 196 5.17 20.99 -4.10
N ASN A 197 6.42 20.83 -3.66
CA ASN A 197 7.55 21.57 -4.21
C ASN A 197 8.11 20.78 -5.39
N HIS A 198 7.94 21.30 -6.60
CA HIS A 198 8.41 20.67 -7.83
C HIS A 198 9.93 20.82 -8.04
N GLU A 199 10.51 21.95 -7.62
CA GLU A 199 11.95 22.20 -7.74
C GLU A 199 12.76 21.25 -6.86
N ALA A 200 12.36 21.12 -5.59
CA ALA A 200 13.00 20.21 -4.65
C ALA A 200 12.41 18.79 -4.65
N ASN A 201 11.45 18.53 -5.54
CA ASN A 201 10.72 17.29 -5.70
C ASN A 201 10.23 16.64 -4.38
N ARG A 202 9.57 17.40 -3.50
CA ARG A 202 9.09 16.91 -2.19
C ARG A 202 7.78 17.56 -1.77
N PHE A 203 7.14 17.01 -0.76
CA PHE A 203 6.08 17.68 0.00
C PHE A 203 6.71 18.44 1.16
N GLU A 204 6.22 19.65 1.40
CA GLU A 204 6.69 20.49 2.51
C GLU A 204 5.58 21.42 3.01
N ARG A 205 5.74 21.91 4.23
CA ARG A 205 4.87 22.96 4.76
C ARG A 205 5.25 24.29 4.09
N PRO A 206 4.27 25.11 3.65
CA PRO A 206 4.56 26.47 3.24
C PRO A 206 5.24 27.23 4.39
N ASP A 207 6.19 28.10 4.07
CA ASP A 207 6.74 29.01 5.07
C ASP A 207 5.60 29.84 5.66
N ALA A 208 5.65 30.08 6.97
CA ALA A 208 4.69 31.00 7.59
C ALA A 208 4.82 32.36 6.91
N PRO A 209 3.71 33.09 6.64
CA PRO A 209 3.84 34.47 6.20
C PRO A 209 4.69 35.22 7.23
N GLU A 210 5.75 35.89 6.78
CA GLU A 210 6.46 36.86 7.62
C GLU A 210 5.41 37.87 8.10
N GLU A 211 5.26 37.99 9.42
CA GLU A 211 4.47 39.07 10.03
C GLU A 211 5.05 40.40 9.52
N ARG A 212 4.31 41.08 8.64
CA ARG A 212 4.63 42.43 8.17
C ARG A 212 3.84 43.47 8.95
#